data_AF-A0A0R1E8M0-F1
#
_entry.id   AF-A0A0R1E8M0-F1
#
_cell.length_a   1.000
_cell.length_b   1.000
_cell.length_c   1.000
_cell.angle_alpha   90.00
_cell.angle_beta   90.00
_cell.angle_gamma   90.00
#
_symmetry.space_group_name_H-M   'P 1'
#
loop_
_entity.id
_entity.type
_entity.pdbx_description
1 polymer ?
#
loop_
_entity_poly.entity_id
_entity_poly.type
_entity_poly.pdbx_seq_one_letter_code
_entity_poly.pdbx_strand_id
1 'polypeptide(L)'
;MNWCSFIVTLINGIVCSIQVRQLNGTEIKNVGRTWDSFNAVQAPKQFYDAIEKSDFSKQSLQNKLEHFLEKLQKNLTVSTVLSNTEDIVTSEREYVYRMQELSTFFYEASFSLEQFSSDINIFYETSKNSSYTLLLKLRQVPTGQPSKVKVLLTNYFAEIEFFHVLFSEIIDEAMEYGTKFLRSIQKLFVYYADTQNIILENWKLKTNPQCCKLYINFLQHQSSQIFKCAALDNLNVVYDVYSVTKLNIKYIIRQLEFRIQCIFNCLLYKSLTLQCKLLKSAEQDLRTLFSNLAELDMFLDIKTKKGRALGLRFRRGKTRINNQIKLEPNPVECLPIGFPNTQMSTDLKKCFYFLNNVV
;
A
#
# COMPACT_ATOMS: atom_id res chain seq x y z
N MET A 1 -13.42 -25.49 -57.66
CA MET A 1 -14.12 -24.60 -56.70
C MET A 1 -15.37 -25.33 -56.24
N ASN A 2 -15.44 -25.71 -54.96
CA ASN A 2 -16.37 -26.75 -54.49
C ASN A 2 -17.75 -26.17 -54.18
N TRP A 3 -18.77 -26.49 -54.99
CA TRP A 3 -20.13 -25.95 -54.92
C TRP A 3 -20.82 -26.15 -53.55
N CYS A 4 -20.47 -27.22 -52.83
CA CYS A 4 -20.97 -27.48 -51.48
C CYS A 4 -20.49 -26.43 -50.46
N SER A 5 -19.30 -25.86 -50.65
CA SER A 5 -18.77 -24.80 -49.77
C SER A 5 -19.52 -23.48 -49.94
N PHE A 6 -20.08 -23.22 -51.12
CA PHE A 6 -20.82 -21.99 -51.41
C PHE A 6 -22.25 -22.07 -50.86
N ILE A 7 -22.88 -23.25 -50.93
CA ILE A 7 -24.22 -23.49 -50.39
C ILE A 7 -24.21 -23.41 -48.85
N VAL A 8 -23.17 -23.92 -48.19
CA VAL A 8 -23.05 -23.86 -46.72
C VAL A 8 -22.83 -22.43 -46.20
N THR A 9 -22.07 -21.58 -46.93
CA THR A 9 -21.94 -20.15 -46.58
C THR A 9 -23.22 -19.37 -46.84
N LEU A 10 -23.97 -19.71 -47.89
CA LEU A 10 -25.24 -19.05 -48.22
C LEU A 10 -26.35 -19.43 -47.22
N ILE A 11 -26.41 -20.69 -46.79
CA ILE A 11 -27.34 -21.15 -45.74
C ILE A 11 -26.97 -20.53 -44.39
N ASN A 12 -25.68 -20.46 -44.02
CA ASN A 12 -25.26 -19.77 -42.79
C ASN A 12 -25.53 -18.25 -42.85
N GLY A 13 -25.42 -17.62 -44.02
CA GLY A 13 -25.79 -16.21 -44.22
C GLY A 13 -27.30 -15.96 -44.09
N ILE A 14 -28.13 -16.88 -44.59
CA ILE A 14 -29.60 -16.80 -44.48
C ILE A 14 -30.08 -17.12 -43.05
N VAL A 15 -29.45 -18.08 -42.36
CA VAL A 15 -29.76 -18.39 -40.95
C VAL A 15 -29.37 -17.21 -40.04
N CYS A 16 -28.26 -16.53 -40.31
CA CYS A 16 -27.89 -15.30 -39.61
C CYS A 16 -28.89 -14.16 -39.87
N SER A 17 -29.38 -13.98 -41.11
CA SER A 17 -30.31 -12.88 -41.43
C SER A 17 -31.73 -13.12 -40.90
N ILE A 18 -32.18 -14.38 -40.82
CA ILE A 18 -33.47 -14.76 -40.21
C ILE A 18 -33.41 -14.64 -38.69
N GLN A 19 -32.30 -15.00 -38.04
CA GLN A 19 -32.11 -14.80 -36.60
C GLN A 19 -32.00 -13.31 -36.21
N VAL A 20 -31.42 -12.47 -37.08
CA VAL A 20 -31.39 -11.00 -36.89
C VAL A 20 -32.78 -10.38 -37.08
N ARG A 21 -33.62 -10.91 -37.99
CA ARG A 21 -35.02 -10.45 -38.14
C ARG A 21 -35.92 -10.87 -36.97
N GLN A 22 -35.71 -12.05 -36.38
CA GLN A 22 -36.46 -12.48 -35.19
C GLN A 22 -36.09 -11.67 -33.93
N LEU A 23 -34.87 -11.11 -33.86
CA LEU A 23 -34.44 -10.22 -32.76
C LEU A 23 -35.08 -8.82 -32.81
N ASN A 24 -35.59 -8.39 -33.96
CA ASN A 24 -36.32 -7.12 -34.09
C ASN A 24 -37.83 -7.23 -33.77
N GLY A 25 -38.35 -8.45 -33.56
CA GLY A 25 -39.79 -8.71 -33.50
C GLY A 25 -40.39 -8.92 -32.10
N THR A 26 -39.59 -9.07 -31.04
CA THR A 26 -40.11 -9.27 -29.68
C THR A 26 -39.88 -8.03 -28.82
N GLU A 27 -40.86 -7.12 -28.86
CA GLU A 27 -41.03 -6.06 -27.87
C GLU A 27 -41.16 -6.67 -26.47
N ILE A 28 -40.07 -6.62 -25.70
CA ILE A 28 -40.14 -6.76 -24.24
C ILE A 28 -40.82 -5.51 -23.70
N LYS A 29 -42.16 -5.55 -23.59
CA LYS A 29 -42.93 -4.65 -22.73
C LYS A 29 -42.69 -5.08 -21.28
N ASN A 30 -42.05 -4.19 -20.51
CA ASN A 30 -42.06 -4.06 -19.04
C ASN A 30 -40.67 -3.76 -18.48
N VAL A 31 -40.23 -2.49 -18.54
CA VAL A 31 -39.22 -1.94 -17.60
C VAL A 31 -39.56 -0.47 -17.30
N GLY A 32 -40.69 -0.27 -16.66
CA GLY A 32 -41.04 1.00 -15.99
C GLY A 32 -40.74 0.87 -14.50
N ARG A 33 -39.46 0.81 -14.11
CA ARG A 33 -38.99 1.04 -12.73
C ARG A 33 -37.47 1.23 -12.74
N THR A 34 -37.03 2.29 -12.05
CA THR A 34 -35.65 2.70 -11.74
C THR A 34 -34.74 3.06 -12.92
N TRP A 35 -35.09 4.12 -13.64
CA TRP A 35 -34.19 4.77 -14.61
C TRP A 35 -33.15 5.69 -13.94
N ASP A 36 -33.39 6.15 -12.71
CA ASP A 36 -32.48 7.09 -12.01
C ASP A 36 -31.25 6.43 -11.35
N SER A 37 -31.21 5.10 -11.19
CA SER A 37 -30.08 4.42 -10.54
C SER A 37 -28.91 4.08 -11.48
N PHE A 38 -29.10 4.25 -12.79
CA PHE A 38 -28.13 3.88 -13.82
C PHE A 38 -27.22 5.02 -14.26
N ASN A 39 -27.37 6.21 -13.68
CA ASN A 39 -26.48 7.34 -13.94
C ASN A 39 -25.08 7.00 -13.44
N ALA A 40 -24.19 6.71 -14.40
CA ALA A 40 -22.75 6.51 -14.29
C ALA A 40 -22.34 5.58 -13.13
N VAL A 41 -22.11 4.30 -13.42
CA VAL A 41 -21.33 3.44 -12.51
C VAL A 41 -19.98 4.12 -12.31
N GLN A 42 -19.82 4.81 -11.19
CA GLN A 42 -18.59 5.48 -10.80
C GLN A 42 -18.04 4.83 -9.55
N ALA A 43 -16.71 4.74 -9.46
CA ALA A 43 -16.04 4.45 -8.19
C ALA A 43 -16.50 5.48 -7.13
N PRO A 44 -16.79 5.05 -5.88
CA PRO A 44 -17.23 5.95 -4.83
C PRO A 44 -16.25 7.11 -4.64
N LYS A 45 -16.73 8.34 -4.41
CA LYS A 45 -15.87 9.50 -4.12
C LYS A 45 -14.85 9.21 -3.00
N GLN A 46 -15.30 8.48 -1.98
CA GLN A 46 -14.50 8.00 -0.85
C GLN A 46 -13.20 7.29 -1.28
N PHE A 47 -13.20 6.59 -2.42
CA PHE A 47 -12.00 5.95 -2.96
C PHE A 47 -10.93 6.97 -3.36
N TYR A 48 -11.33 8.03 -4.06
CA TYR A 48 -10.40 9.09 -4.47
C TYR A 48 -9.94 9.94 -3.28
N ASP A 49 -10.85 10.25 -2.36
CA ASP A 49 -10.54 10.98 -1.13
C ASP A 49 -9.52 10.19 -0.26
N ALA A 50 -9.66 8.85 -0.18
CA ALA A 50 -8.72 8.00 0.55
C ALA A 50 -7.32 7.94 -0.11
N ILE A 51 -7.26 7.99 -1.45
CA ILE A 51 -5.99 8.12 -2.18
C ILE A 51 -5.30 9.43 -1.83
N GLU A 52 -6.01 10.55 -1.93
CA GLU A 52 -5.44 11.88 -1.66
C GLU A 52 -4.93 12.00 -0.23
N LYS A 53 -5.73 11.53 0.74
CA LYS A 53 -5.34 11.54 2.15
C LYS A 53 -4.09 10.71 2.43
N SER A 54 -4.01 9.50 1.87
CA SER A 54 -2.84 8.62 2.05
C SER A 54 -1.59 9.14 1.32
N ASP A 55 -1.75 9.81 0.17
CA ASP A 55 -0.64 10.49 -0.51
C ASP A 55 -0.13 11.69 0.30
N PHE A 56 -1.03 12.47 0.89
CA PHE A 56 -0.66 13.59 1.75
C PHE A 56 0.12 13.12 2.98
N SER A 57 -0.35 12.07 3.68
CA SER A 57 0.36 11.56 4.85
C SER A 57 1.70 10.91 4.50
N LYS A 58 1.80 10.22 3.35
CA LYS A 58 3.08 9.76 2.80
C LYS A 58 4.04 10.93 2.60
N GLN A 59 3.62 11.97 1.88
CA GLN A 59 4.48 13.11 1.56
C GLN A 59 4.88 13.88 2.82
N SER A 60 3.96 14.06 3.76
CA SER A 60 4.23 14.66 5.06
C SER A 60 5.32 13.89 5.82
N LEU A 61 5.21 12.56 5.88
CA LEU A 61 6.24 11.71 6.49
C LEU A 61 7.58 11.82 5.74
N GLN A 62 7.57 11.76 4.41
CA GLN A 62 8.78 11.92 3.60
C GLN A 62 9.49 13.23 3.90
N ASN A 63 8.77 14.36 3.86
CA ASN A 63 9.31 15.69 4.16
C ASN A 63 9.81 15.82 5.60
N LYS A 64 9.14 15.15 6.56
CA LYS A 64 9.56 15.13 7.97
C LYS A 64 10.92 14.47 8.15
N LEU A 65 11.12 13.34 7.48
CA LEU A 65 12.36 12.56 7.52
C LEU A 65 13.43 13.10 6.56
N GLU A 66 13.03 13.93 5.60
CA GLU A 66 13.92 14.56 4.63
C GLU A 66 14.98 15.42 5.33
N HIS A 67 16.21 15.27 4.87
CA HIS A 67 17.38 15.93 5.44
C HIS A 67 17.59 15.67 6.93
N PHE A 68 16.97 14.64 7.54
CA PHE A 68 17.20 14.34 8.95
C PHE A 68 18.70 14.15 9.25
N LEU A 69 19.40 13.37 8.42
CA LEU A 69 20.85 13.14 8.61
C LEU A 69 21.66 14.43 8.47
N GLU A 70 21.28 15.32 7.56
CA GLU A 70 21.95 16.61 7.38
C GLU A 70 21.67 17.57 8.53
N LYS A 71 20.42 17.65 9.01
CA LYS A 71 20.02 18.44 10.19
C LYS A 71 20.65 17.90 11.45
N LEU A 72 20.72 16.58 11.59
CA LEU A 72 21.38 15.90 12.71
C LEU A 72 22.89 16.18 12.69
N GLN A 73 23.52 16.20 11.51
CA GLN A 73 24.90 16.64 11.38
C GLN A 73 25.04 18.12 11.75
N LYS A 74 24.24 19.04 11.21
CA LYS A 74 24.37 20.49 11.44
C LYS A 74 24.01 20.93 12.87
N ASN A 75 22.97 20.37 13.47
CA ASN A 75 22.44 20.80 14.77
C ASN A 75 23.21 20.20 15.96
N LEU A 76 23.86 19.04 15.78
CA LEU A 76 24.61 18.35 16.83
C LEU A 76 26.13 18.35 16.62
N THR A 77 26.65 18.84 15.49
CA THR A 77 28.10 19.05 15.36
C THR A 77 28.55 20.20 16.24
N VAL A 78 29.23 19.85 17.33
CA VAL A 78 30.06 20.77 18.13
C VAL A 78 31.44 20.89 17.47
N SER A 79 31.48 21.05 16.14
CA SER A 79 32.73 21.00 15.38
C SER A 79 33.64 22.17 15.75
N THR A 80 34.86 21.85 16.19
CA THR A 80 35.94 22.82 16.44
C THR A 80 36.44 23.52 15.17
N VAL A 81 36.04 23.05 13.98
CA VAL A 81 36.44 23.63 12.68
C VAL A 81 35.45 24.73 12.23
N LEU A 82 34.20 24.70 12.71
CA LEU A 82 33.21 25.76 12.48
C LEU A 82 33.09 26.74 13.67
N SER A 83 33.74 26.45 14.79
CA SER A 83 33.79 27.30 15.99
C SER A 83 34.92 28.34 15.94
N ASN A 84 35.15 28.97 14.79
CA ASN A 84 36.07 30.11 14.67
C ASN A 84 35.37 31.42 15.05
N THR A 85 34.67 31.42 16.17
CA THR A 85 34.26 32.63 16.86
C THR A 85 34.49 32.38 18.35
N GLU A 86 35.55 33.00 18.84
CA GLU A 86 35.74 33.30 20.25
C GLU A 86 34.41 33.80 20.84
N ASP A 87 34.07 33.30 22.03
CA ASP A 87 32.89 33.68 22.83
C ASP A 87 31.49 33.28 22.31
N ILE A 88 31.20 31.97 22.27
CA ILE A 88 29.85 31.52 22.64
C ILE A 88 29.98 30.62 23.86
N VAL A 89 29.58 31.17 25.01
CA VAL A 89 29.17 30.39 26.16
C VAL A 89 28.07 29.42 25.69
N THR A 90 28.45 28.21 25.26
CA THR A 90 27.51 27.10 25.05
C THR A 90 26.97 26.73 26.41
N SER A 91 25.94 27.46 26.84
CA SER A 91 25.35 27.29 28.16
C SER A 91 24.84 25.85 28.30
N GLU A 92 24.89 25.29 29.50
CA GLU A 92 24.35 23.94 29.79
C GLU A 92 22.89 23.79 29.31
N ARG A 93 22.13 24.89 29.30
CA ARG A 93 20.75 24.97 28.78
C ARG A 93 20.66 24.71 27.28
N GLU A 94 21.61 25.20 26.49
CA GLU A 94 21.61 24.99 25.04
C GLU A 94 21.85 23.51 24.69
N TYR A 95 22.70 22.83 25.45
CA TYR A 95 22.93 21.39 25.28
C TYR A 95 21.69 20.57 25.64
N VAL A 96 21.02 20.87 26.76
CA VAL A 96 19.78 20.20 27.15
C VAL A 96 18.68 20.43 26.12
N TYR A 97 18.54 21.66 25.62
CA TYR A 97 17.57 22.00 24.57
C TYR A 97 17.78 21.16 23.30
N ARG A 98 19.01 21.09 22.77
CA ARG A 98 19.34 20.28 21.59
C ARG A 98 19.07 18.79 21.79
N MET A 99 19.28 18.27 23.00
CA MET A 99 18.96 16.87 23.34
C MET A 99 17.44 16.62 23.33
N GLN A 100 16.65 17.57 23.84
CA GLN A 100 15.18 17.50 23.84
C GLN A 100 14.59 17.66 22.43
N GLU A 101 15.18 18.48 21.58
CA GLU A 101 14.76 18.60 20.17
C GLU A 101 14.86 17.26 19.43
N LEU A 102 15.90 16.47 19.74
CA LEU A 102 16.10 15.17 19.11
C LEU A 102 15.04 14.15 19.54
N SER A 103 14.71 14.06 20.83
CA SER A 103 13.65 13.15 21.30
C SER A 103 12.28 13.60 20.77
N THR A 104 12.03 14.91 20.75
CA THR A 104 10.83 15.50 20.15
C THR A 104 10.69 15.13 18.69
N PHE A 105 11.77 15.22 17.90
CA PHE A 105 11.77 14.80 16.50
C PHE A 105 11.32 13.34 16.32
N PHE A 106 11.86 12.42 17.12
CA PHE A 106 11.50 10.99 17.02
C PHE A 106 10.04 10.73 17.40
N TYR A 107 9.48 11.43 18.39
CA TYR A 107 8.04 11.36 18.68
C TYR A 107 7.20 11.90 17.53
N GLU A 108 7.53 13.08 17.01
CA GLU A 108 6.77 13.67 15.90
C GLU A 108 6.84 12.79 14.64
N ALA A 109 8.00 12.21 14.34
CA ALA A 109 8.16 11.25 13.26
C ALA A 109 7.34 9.98 13.50
N SER A 110 7.27 9.49 14.74
CA SER A 110 6.43 8.35 15.11
C SER A 110 4.94 8.62 14.89
N PHE A 111 4.47 9.84 15.21
CA PHE A 111 3.11 10.26 14.94
C PHE A 111 2.82 10.30 13.43
N SER A 112 3.74 10.84 12.63
CA SER A 112 3.61 10.82 11.17
C SER A 112 3.57 9.40 10.58
N LEU A 113 4.35 8.46 11.14
CA LEU A 113 4.32 7.05 10.77
C LEU A 113 2.98 6.39 11.09
N GLU A 114 2.42 6.67 12.26
CA GLU A 114 1.11 6.18 12.67
C GLU A 114 0.00 6.72 11.77
N GLN A 115 0.03 8.03 11.48
CA GLN A 115 -0.93 8.66 10.60
C GLN A 115 -0.88 8.05 9.19
N PHE A 116 0.32 7.89 8.62
CA PHE A 116 0.47 7.25 7.33
C PHE A 116 0.00 5.79 7.36
N SER A 117 0.34 5.03 8.40
CA SER A 117 -0.12 3.64 8.58
C SER A 117 -1.65 3.53 8.64
N SER A 118 -2.31 4.47 9.31
CA SER A 118 -3.77 4.50 9.41
C SER A 118 -4.41 4.84 8.06
N ASP A 119 -3.89 5.85 7.36
CA ASP A 119 -4.44 6.30 6.09
C ASP A 119 -4.24 5.26 4.97
N ILE A 120 -3.11 4.54 4.92
CA ILE A 120 -2.95 3.44 3.95
C ILE A 120 -3.93 2.30 4.21
N ASN A 121 -4.21 1.99 5.48
CA ASN A 121 -5.16 0.95 5.86
C ASN A 121 -6.57 1.30 5.36
N ILE A 122 -6.99 2.54 5.63
CA ILE A 122 -8.26 3.08 5.12
C ILE A 122 -8.30 3.03 3.60
N PHE A 123 -7.23 3.42 2.91
CA PHE A 123 -7.16 3.36 1.45
C PHE A 123 -7.35 1.93 0.91
N TYR A 124 -6.64 0.95 1.47
CA TYR A 124 -6.73 -0.44 1.02
C TYR A 124 -8.12 -1.05 1.28
N GLU A 125 -8.68 -0.86 2.47
CA GLU A 125 -10.05 -1.28 2.78
C GLU A 125 -11.08 -0.61 1.85
N THR A 126 -10.96 0.70 1.64
CA THR A 126 -11.84 1.43 0.71
C THR A 126 -11.73 0.92 -0.72
N SER A 127 -10.53 0.51 -1.14
CA SER A 127 -10.29 -0.05 -2.48
C SER A 127 -10.97 -1.39 -2.66
N LYS A 128 -10.87 -2.28 -1.67
CA LYS A 128 -11.59 -3.57 -1.66
C LYS A 128 -13.11 -3.35 -1.69
N ASN A 129 -13.62 -2.46 -0.84
CA ASN A 129 -15.04 -2.15 -0.77
C ASN A 129 -15.58 -1.53 -2.06
N SER A 130 -14.79 -0.67 -2.71
CA SER A 130 -15.14 -0.07 -4.01
C SER A 130 -15.20 -1.14 -5.11
N SER A 131 -14.22 -2.04 -5.14
CA SER A 131 -14.19 -3.19 -6.04
C SER A 131 -15.42 -4.09 -5.84
N TYR A 132 -15.76 -4.42 -4.58
CA TYR A 132 -16.94 -5.21 -4.25
C TYR A 132 -18.26 -4.49 -4.59
N THR A 133 -18.33 -3.18 -4.40
CA THR A 133 -19.51 -2.38 -4.77
C THR A 133 -19.76 -2.41 -6.28
N LEU A 134 -18.68 -2.35 -7.07
CA LEU A 134 -18.75 -2.53 -8.52
C LEU A 134 -19.27 -3.92 -8.90
N LEU A 135 -18.80 -4.98 -8.24
CA LEU A 135 -19.32 -6.34 -8.40
C LEU A 135 -20.82 -6.44 -8.09
N LEU A 136 -21.27 -5.86 -6.97
CA LEU A 136 -22.68 -5.86 -6.59
C LEU A 136 -23.55 -5.14 -7.61
N LYS A 137 -23.08 -4.01 -8.16
CA LYS A 137 -23.77 -3.32 -9.25
C LYS A 137 -23.91 -4.24 -10.46
N LEU A 138 -22.85 -4.95 -10.85
CA LEU A 138 -22.90 -5.88 -11.97
C LEU A 138 -23.94 -7.01 -11.76
N ARG A 139 -24.13 -7.50 -10.53
CA ARG A 139 -25.16 -8.50 -10.20
C ARG A 139 -26.61 -7.98 -10.32
N GLN A 140 -26.82 -6.67 -10.38
CA GLN A 140 -28.15 -6.06 -10.59
C GLN A 140 -28.59 -6.06 -12.06
N VAL A 141 -27.76 -6.58 -12.97
CA VAL A 141 -28.12 -6.78 -14.37
C VAL A 141 -29.44 -7.58 -14.49
N PRO A 142 -30.42 -7.12 -15.28
CA PRO A 142 -31.75 -7.73 -15.33
C PRO A 142 -31.71 -9.23 -15.63
N THR A 143 -32.45 -10.04 -14.87
CA THR A 143 -32.50 -11.51 -15.02
C THR A 143 -33.38 -11.98 -16.19
N GLY A 144 -34.14 -11.08 -16.80
CA GLY A 144 -35.04 -11.35 -17.93
C GLY A 144 -34.37 -11.43 -19.31
N GLN A 145 -33.04 -11.64 -19.38
CA GLN A 145 -32.30 -11.72 -20.65
C GLN A 145 -32.56 -13.05 -21.38
N PRO A 146 -32.45 -13.09 -22.72
CA PRO A 146 -32.51 -14.33 -23.51
C PRO A 146 -31.51 -15.38 -23.03
N SER A 147 -31.84 -16.67 -23.15
CA SER A 147 -31.05 -17.78 -22.60
C SER A 147 -29.56 -17.77 -22.97
N LYS A 148 -29.23 -17.46 -24.24
CA LYS A 148 -27.83 -17.34 -24.70
C LYS A 148 -27.07 -16.18 -24.03
N VAL A 149 -27.72 -15.03 -23.88
CA VAL A 149 -27.15 -13.84 -23.21
C VAL A 149 -26.96 -14.12 -21.71
N LYS A 150 -27.92 -14.84 -21.11
CA LYS A 150 -27.84 -15.27 -19.70
C LYS A 150 -26.60 -16.12 -19.44
N VAL A 151 -26.30 -17.11 -20.28
CA VAL A 151 -25.10 -17.96 -20.13
C VAL A 151 -23.80 -17.14 -20.24
N LEU A 152 -23.72 -16.22 -21.20
CA LEU A 152 -22.53 -15.37 -21.37
C LEU A 152 -22.32 -14.44 -20.17
N LEU A 153 -23.39 -13.85 -19.64
CA LEU A 153 -23.34 -13.05 -18.42
C LEU A 153 -22.93 -13.88 -17.21
N THR A 154 -23.44 -15.11 -17.06
CA THR A 154 -23.05 -16.01 -15.96
C THR A 154 -21.56 -16.31 -15.97
N ASN A 155 -20.99 -16.64 -17.14
CA ASN A 155 -19.54 -16.88 -17.25
C ASN A 155 -18.74 -15.61 -16.96
N TYR A 156 -19.19 -14.46 -17.46
CA TYR A 156 -18.54 -13.18 -17.22
C TYR A 156 -18.56 -12.80 -15.73
N PHE A 157 -19.67 -13.05 -15.04
CA PHE A 157 -19.78 -12.80 -13.59
C PHE A 157 -18.88 -13.73 -12.80
N ALA A 158 -18.79 -15.01 -13.16
CA ALA A 158 -17.90 -15.95 -12.48
C ALA A 158 -16.42 -15.51 -12.59
N GLU A 159 -15.98 -15.08 -13.79
CA GLU A 159 -14.61 -14.60 -13.99
C GLU A 159 -14.33 -13.30 -13.23
N ILE A 160 -15.27 -12.36 -13.23
CA ILE A 160 -15.13 -11.12 -12.46
C ILE A 160 -15.12 -11.39 -10.95
N GLU A 161 -15.97 -12.30 -10.45
CA GLU A 161 -15.95 -12.71 -9.04
C GLU A 161 -14.60 -13.30 -8.64
N PHE A 162 -14.04 -14.18 -9.48
CA PHE A 162 -12.70 -14.72 -9.28
C PHE A 162 -11.64 -13.62 -9.27
N PHE A 163 -11.72 -12.66 -10.20
CA PHE A 163 -10.84 -11.49 -10.20
C PHE A 163 -10.90 -10.70 -8.89
N HIS A 164 -12.10 -10.42 -8.37
CA HIS A 164 -12.27 -9.66 -7.13
C HIS A 164 -11.67 -10.37 -5.91
N VAL A 165 -11.78 -11.70 -5.84
CA VAL A 165 -11.14 -12.49 -4.76
C VAL A 165 -9.62 -12.32 -4.81
N LEU A 166 -9.00 -12.54 -5.97
CA LEU A 166 -7.55 -12.38 -6.13
C LEU A 166 -7.10 -10.93 -5.85
N PHE A 167 -7.86 -9.96 -6.33
CA PHE A 167 -7.59 -8.54 -6.08
C PHE A 167 -7.60 -8.21 -4.60
N SER A 168 -8.57 -8.73 -3.85
CA SER A 168 -8.66 -8.55 -2.39
C SER A 168 -7.46 -9.18 -1.69
N GLU A 169 -7.10 -10.42 -2.03
CA GLU A 169 -5.97 -11.13 -1.41
C GLU A 169 -4.64 -10.39 -1.60
N ILE A 170 -4.40 -9.87 -2.80
CA ILE A 170 -3.19 -9.10 -3.14
C ILE A 170 -3.16 -7.76 -2.39
N ILE A 171 -4.31 -7.10 -2.25
CA ILE A 171 -4.42 -5.89 -1.43
C ILE A 171 -4.14 -6.17 0.04
N ASP A 172 -4.71 -7.25 0.59
CA ASP A 172 -4.50 -7.63 1.98
C ASP A 172 -3.03 -7.88 2.28
N GLU A 173 -2.32 -8.52 1.34
CA GLU A 173 -0.88 -8.75 1.43
C GLU A 173 -0.06 -7.45 1.44
N ALA A 174 -0.38 -6.50 0.54
CA ALA A 174 0.27 -5.19 0.52
C ALA A 174 -0.04 -4.39 1.79
N MET A 175 -1.29 -4.42 2.25
CA MET A 175 -1.77 -3.74 3.45
C MET A 175 -1.10 -4.27 4.72
N GLU A 176 -1.07 -5.60 4.90
CA GLU A 176 -0.43 -6.25 6.04
C GLU A 176 1.05 -5.88 6.09
N TYR A 177 1.75 -5.97 4.95
CA TYR A 177 3.16 -5.62 4.89
C TYR A 177 3.41 -4.15 5.26
N GLY A 178 2.73 -3.21 4.60
CA GLY A 178 2.92 -1.79 4.82
C GLY A 178 2.60 -1.35 6.25
N THR A 179 1.43 -1.76 6.77
CA THR A 179 0.98 -1.37 8.11
C THR A 179 1.83 -1.99 9.21
N LYS A 180 2.19 -3.28 9.11
CA LYS A 180 3.06 -3.95 10.08
C LYS A 180 4.44 -3.28 10.11
N PHE A 181 4.97 -2.93 8.95
CA PHE A 181 6.29 -2.31 8.86
C PHE A 181 6.31 -0.89 9.44
N LEU A 182 5.34 -0.05 9.07
CA LEU A 182 5.22 1.32 9.60
C LEU A 182 5.03 1.32 11.12
N ARG A 183 4.14 0.47 11.63
CA ARG A 183 3.88 0.34 13.08
C ARG A 183 5.13 -0.07 13.84
N SER A 184 5.96 -0.88 13.22
CA SER A 184 7.20 -1.28 13.83
C SER A 184 8.25 -0.17 13.88
N ILE A 185 8.42 0.62 12.81
CA ILE A 185 9.28 1.81 12.85
C ILE A 185 8.75 2.79 13.90
N GLN A 186 7.43 3.01 13.96
CA GLN A 186 6.80 3.85 14.96
C GLN A 186 7.20 3.42 16.38
N LYS A 187 7.02 2.14 16.71
CA LYS A 187 7.40 1.60 18.03
C LYS A 187 8.89 1.79 18.34
N LEU A 188 9.76 1.57 17.35
CA LEU A 188 11.19 1.79 17.48
C LEU A 188 11.52 3.26 17.79
N PHE A 189 10.89 4.20 17.09
CA PHE A 189 11.11 5.63 17.29
C PHE A 189 10.59 6.10 18.64
N VAL A 190 9.40 5.65 19.06
CA VAL A 190 8.86 5.91 20.40
C VAL A 190 9.79 5.36 21.47
N TYR A 191 10.19 4.08 21.37
CA TYR A 191 11.08 3.46 22.35
C TYR A 191 12.43 4.20 22.47
N TYR A 192 12.99 4.63 21.34
CA TYR A 192 14.22 5.39 21.34
C TYR A 192 14.06 6.78 21.98
N ALA A 193 12.98 7.50 21.68
CA ALA A 193 12.66 8.78 22.29
C ALA A 193 12.40 8.68 23.80
N ASP A 194 11.62 7.67 24.23
CA ASP A 194 11.38 7.36 25.64
C ASP A 194 12.70 7.09 26.37
N THR A 195 13.58 6.29 25.76
CA THR A 195 14.88 5.98 26.33
C THR A 195 15.74 7.23 26.50
N GLN A 196 15.76 8.13 25.50
CA GLN A 196 16.48 9.40 25.61
C GLN A 196 15.95 10.27 26.75
N ASN A 197 14.62 10.40 26.88
CA ASN A 197 14.01 11.18 27.95
C ASN A 197 14.28 10.56 29.33
N ILE A 198 14.18 9.24 29.46
CA ILE A 198 14.51 8.51 30.70
C ILE A 198 15.98 8.76 31.11
N ILE A 199 16.93 8.73 30.18
CA ILE A 199 18.33 9.01 30.49
C ILE A 199 18.51 10.45 30.99
N LEU A 200 17.88 11.41 30.32
CA LEU A 200 17.96 12.83 30.68
C LEU A 200 17.34 13.11 32.06
N GLU A 201 16.18 12.54 32.35
CA GLU A 201 15.44 12.77 33.60
C GLU A 201 15.96 11.92 34.78
N ASN A 202 16.16 10.62 34.57
CA ASN A 202 16.41 9.67 35.65
C ASN A 202 17.89 9.41 35.89
N TRP A 203 18.72 9.35 34.83
CA TRP A 203 20.15 9.00 35.00
C TRP A 203 21.00 10.21 35.38
N LYS A 204 20.41 11.41 35.33
CA LYS A 204 20.99 12.70 35.69
C LYS A 204 22.37 12.86 35.05
N LEU A 205 22.40 13.26 33.77
CA LEU A 205 23.65 13.62 33.10
C LEU A 205 24.32 14.78 33.86
N LYS A 206 25.62 14.65 34.15
CA LYS A 206 26.43 15.77 34.63
C LYS A 206 26.43 16.84 33.54
N THR A 207 25.93 18.03 33.86
CA THR A 207 25.71 19.11 32.89
C THR A 207 26.98 19.83 32.45
N ASN A 208 28.15 19.42 32.97
CA ASN A 208 29.42 20.00 32.57
C ASN A 208 29.65 19.85 31.04
N PRO A 209 30.38 20.79 30.41
CA PRO A 209 30.52 20.82 28.94
C PRO A 209 31.10 19.53 28.34
N GLN A 210 32.02 18.87 29.04
CA GLN A 210 32.66 17.64 28.58
C GLN A 210 31.66 16.48 28.49
N CYS A 211 30.83 16.30 29.52
CA CYS A 211 29.81 15.27 29.57
C CYS A 211 28.66 15.52 28.60
N CYS A 212 28.23 16.78 28.47
CA CYS A 212 27.25 17.18 27.45
C CYS A 212 27.74 16.87 26.03
N LYS A 213 29.02 17.17 25.73
CA LYS A 213 29.63 16.87 24.42
C LYS A 213 29.70 15.36 24.16
N LEU A 214 30.13 14.56 25.14
CA LEU A 214 30.19 13.10 25.00
C LEU A 214 28.80 12.51 24.74
N TYR A 215 27.77 12.98 25.43
CA TYR A 215 26.42 12.48 25.27
C TYR A 215 25.81 12.91 23.93
N ILE A 216 26.03 14.15 23.47
CA ILE A 216 25.58 14.59 22.14
C ILE A 216 26.21 13.78 21.02
N ASN A 217 27.52 13.52 21.09
CA ASN A 217 28.18 12.68 20.08
C ASN A 217 27.58 11.27 20.05
N PHE A 218 27.29 10.71 21.22
CA PHE A 218 26.60 9.43 21.34
C PHE A 218 25.20 9.47 20.72
N LEU A 219 24.39 10.47 21.06
CA LEU A 219 23.05 10.65 20.50
C LEU A 219 23.09 10.84 18.99
N GLN A 220 24.02 11.63 18.46
CA GLN A 220 24.18 11.86 17.04
C GLN A 220 24.50 10.54 16.31
N HIS A 221 25.46 9.77 16.83
CA HIS A 221 25.84 8.48 16.25
C HIS A 221 24.68 7.48 16.25
N GLN A 222 24.04 7.28 17.41
CA GLN A 222 22.96 6.29 17.57
C GLN A 222 21.72 6.67 16.78
N SER A 223 21.33 7.94 16.79
CA SER A 223 20.18 8.42 16.00
C SER A 223 20.42 8.26 14.50
N SER A 224 21.65 8.50 14.02
CA SER A 224 21.99 8.24 12.63
C SER A 224 21.88 6.75 12.27
N GLN A 225 22.33 5.85 13.15
CA GLN A 225 22.27 4.41 12.91
C GLN A 225 20.83 3.91 12.88
N ILE A 226 20.03 4.27 13.89
CA ILE A 226 18.62 3.90 14.01
C ILE A 226 17.84 4.42 12.80
N PHE A 227 18.06 5.68 12.42
CA PHE A 227 17.40 6.26 11.26
C PHE A 227 17.80 5.54 9.96
N LYS A 228 19.09 5.25 9.76
CA LYS A 228 19.54 4.51 8.56
C LYS A 228 18.90 3.12 8.48
N CYS A 229 18.92 2.37 9.57
CA CYS A 229 18.33 1.03 9.64
C CYS A 229 16.80 1.03 9.41
N ALA A 230 16.09 1.96 10.05
CA ALA A 230 14.63 1.95 10.04
C ALA A 230 14.04 2.68 8.82
N ALA A 231 14.59 3.83 8.45
CA ALA A 231 14.03 4.74 7.45
C ALA A 231 14.71 4.66 6.07
N LEU A 232 16.00 4.32 5.98
CA LEU A 232 16.71 4.42 4.71
C LEU A 232 16.56 3.16 3.84
N ASP A 233 16.67 1.97 4.43
CA ASP A 233 16.57 0.74 3.65
C ASP A 233 15.14 0.21 3.59
N ASN A 234 14.40 0.29 4.69
CA ASN A 234 13.14 -0.43 4.79
C ASN A 234 11.89 0.42 4.54
N LEU A 235 11.86 1.68 4.99
CA LEU A 235 10.72 2.58 4.73
C LEU A 235 10.60 2.91 3.24
N ASN A 236 11.71 2.96 2.50
CA ASN A 236 11.70 3.10 1.05
C ASN A 236 10.97 1.94 0.35
N VAL A 237 11.13 0.70 0.84
CA VAL A 237 10.37 -0.45 0.31
C VAL A 237 8.88 -0.28 0.56
N VAL A 238 8.48 0.21 1.74
CA VAL A 238 7.07 0.52 2.04
C VAL A 238 6.52 1.58 1.09
N TYR A 239 7.28 2.65 0.82
CA TYR A 239 6.87 3.68 -0.13
C TYR A 239 6.71 3.13 -1.55
N ASP A 240 7.63 2.28 -2.01
CA ASP A 240 7.54 1.60 -3.30
C ASP A 240 6.28 0.74 -3.37
N VAL A 241 6.09 -0.13 -2.38
CA VAL A 241 4.94 -1.04 -2.26
C VAL A 241 3.63 -0.25 -2.30
N TYR A 242 3.49 0.78 -1.48
CA TYR A 242 2.31 1.64 -1.49
C TYR A 242 2.10 2.29 -2.86
N SER A 243 3.13 2.91 -3.45
CA SER A 243 2.98 3.70 -4.67
C SER A 243 2.60 2.85 -5.88
N VAL A 244 3.27 1.72 -6.06
CA VAL A 244 2.99 0.77 -7.15
C VAL A 244 1.61 0.14 -6.97
N THR A 245 1.27 -0.26 -5.75
CA THR A 245 -0.05 -0.85 -5.47
C THR A 245 -1.16 0.17 -5.71
N LYS A 246 -1.01 1.41 -5.23
CA LYS A 246 -1.96 2.52 -5.45
C LYS A 246 -2.22 2.76 -6.93
N LEU A 247 -1.17 2.86 -7.75
CA LEU A 247 -1.28 3.09 -9.18
C LEU A 247 -2.05 1.96 -9.87
N ASN A 248 -1.72 0.71 -9.54
CA ASN A 248 -2.40 -0.47 -10.09
C ASN A 248 -3.86 -0.53 -9.67
N ILE A 249 -4.17 -0.32 -8.38
CA ILE A 249 -5.54 -0.26 -7.87
C ILE A 249 -6.34 0.81 -8.61
N LYS A 250 -5.81 2.03 -8.75
CA LYS A 250 -6.49 3.13 -9.46
C LYS A 250 -6.79 2.76 -10.91
N TYR A 251 -5.86 2.10 -11.59
CA TYR A 251 -6.08 1.63 -12.96
C TYR A 251 -7.12 0.51 -13.03
N ILE A 252 -7.00 -0.50 -12.17
CA ILE A 252 -7.91 -1.66 -12.10
C ILE A 252 -9.34 -1.19 -11.85
N ILE A 253 -9.56 -0.34 -10.85
CA ILE A 253 -10.90 0.18 -10.51
C ILE A 253 -11.51 0.93 -11.71
N ARG A 254 -10.74 1.76 -12.41
CA ARG A 254 -11.21 2.46 -13.63
C ARG A 254 -11.55 1.49 -14.77
N GLN A 255 -10.75 0.44 -14.97
CA GLN A 255 -11.01 -0.56 -16.01
C GLN A 255 -12.25 -1.41 -15.70
N LEU A 256 -12.48 -1.75 -14.43
CA LEU A 256 -13.69 -2.42 -13.96
C LEU A 256 -14.92 -1.53 -14.16
N GLU A 257 -14.82 -0.27 -13.75
CA GLU A 257 -15.87 0.74 -13.93
C GLU A 257 -16.31 0.84 -15.40
N PHE A 258 -15.32 1.03 -16.30
CA PHE A 258 -15.56 1.10 -17.73
C PHE A 258 -16.24 -0.16 -18.28
N ARG A 259 -15.76 -1.35 -17.90
CA ARG A 259 -16.35 -2.63 -18.37
C ARG A 259 -17.77 -2.81 -17.90
N ILE A 260 -18.04 -2.55 -16.63
CA ILE A 260 -19.39 -2.65 -16.07
C ILE A 260 -20.32 -1.67 -16.77
N GLN A 261 -19.89 -0.42 -17.01
CA GLN A 261 -20.65 0.55 -17.77
C GLN A 261 -20.93 0.08 -19.21
N CYS A 262 -19.94 -0.50 -19.90
CA CYS A 262 -20.13 -1.06 -21.23
C CYS A 262 -21.15 -2.20 -21.25
N ILE A 263 -21.16 -3.07 -20.25
CA ILE A 263 -22.15 -4.16 -20.12
C ILE A 263 -23.54 -3.58 -19.93
N PHE A 264 -23.71 -2.60 -19.04
CA PHE A 264 -24.99 -1.93 -18.85
C PHE A 264 -25.48 -1.25 -20.14
N ASN A 265 -24.62 -0.50 -20.83
CA ASN A 265 -24.97 0.14 -22.09
C ASN A 265 -25.36 -0.90 -23.17
N CYS A 266 -24.60 -1.99 -23.28
CA CYS A 266 -24.91 -3.10 -24.18
C CYS A 266 -26.32 -3.67 -23.94
N LEU A 267 -26.71 -3.83 -22.67
CA LEU A 267 -28.01 -4.38 -22.29
C LEU A 267 -29.16 -3.37 -22.42
N LEU A 268 -28.91 -2.08 -22.19
CA LEU A 268 -29.91 -1.01 -22.26
C LEU A 268 -30.28 -0.67 -23.71
N TYR A 269 -29.31 -0.56 -24.62
CA TYR A 269 -29.53 -0.04 -25.97
C TYR A 269 -29.82 -1.13 -27.02
N LYS A 270 -29.96 -2.40 -26.61
CA LYS A 270 -30.30 -3.57 -27.47
C LYS A 270 -29.44 -3.73 -28.74
N SER A 271 -28.29 -3.05 -28.85
CA SER A 271 -27.40 -3.09 -30.02
C SER A 271 -26.37 -4.23 -29.91
N LEU A 272 -26.88 -5.46 -29.86
CA LEU A 272 -26.09 -6.70 -29.73
C LEU A 272 -25.01 -6.89 -30.83
N THR A 273 -25.10 -6.17 -31.94
CA THR A 273 -24.29 -6.40 -33.15
C THR A 273 -22.95 -5.65 -33.21
N LEU A 274 -22.78 -4.51 -32.52
CA LEU A 274 -21.55 -3.72 -32.61
C LEU A 274 -20.87 -3.41 -31.27
N GLN A 275 -21.60 -3.38 -30.14
CA GLN A 275 -21.07 -2.93 -28.84
C GLN A 275 -20.94 -4.03 -27.77
N CYS A 276 -21.48 -5.23 -27.96
CA CYS A 276 -21.42 -6.32 -26.99
C CYS A 276 -20.29 -7.35 -27.24
N LYS A 277 -19.22 -6.97 -27.94
CA LYS A 277 -18.06 -7.87 -28.19
C LYS A 277 -17.42 -8.38 -26.88
N LEU A 278 -17.53 -7.60 -25.81
CA LEU A 278 -17.00 -7.91 -24.46
C LEU A 278 -17.57 -9.22 -23.88
N LEU A 279 -18.84 -9.53 -24.16
CA LEU A 279 -19.50 -10.74 -23.63
C LEU A 279 -19.16 -12.01 -24.42
N LYS A 280 -18.45 -11.91 -25.56
CA LYS A 280 -18.11 -13.09 -26.38
C LYS A 280 -17.05 -13.98 -25.74
N SER A 281 -16.14 -13.38 -24.96
CA SER A 281 -15.12 -14.10 -24.20
C SER A 281 -14.72 -13.27 -22.98
N ALA A 282 -15.21 -13.69 -21.80
CA ALA A 282 -14.87 -13.06 -20.53
C ALA A 282 -13.36 -13.11 -20.25
N GLU A 283 -12.74 -14.26 -20.52
CA GLU A 283 -11.30 -14.47 -20.38
C GLU A 283 -10.49 -13.46 -21.21
N GLN A 284 -10.84 -13.27 -22.49
CA GLN A 284 -10.12 -12.34 -23.37
C GLN A 284 -10.33 -10.88 -22.96
N ASP A 285 -11.52 -10.50 -22.47
CA ASP A 285 -11.80 -9.15 -22.03
C ASP A 285 -11.09 -8.79 -20.71
N LEU A 286 -11.02 -9.74 -19.79
CA LEU A 286 -10.40 -9.58 -18.47
C LEU A 286 -8.90 -9.87 -18.49
N ARG A 287 -8.34 -10.41 -19.59
CA ARG A 287 -6.94 -10.78 -19.71
C ARG A 287 -5.97 -9.69 -19.26
N THR A 288 -6.20 -8.44 -19.66
CA THR A 288 -5.34 -7.31 -19.24
C THR A 288 -5.45 -7.04 -17.75
N LEU A 289 -6.64 -7.16 -17.16
CA LEU A 289 -6.85 -7.01 -15.72
C LEU A 289 -6.10 -8.08 -14.93
N PHE A 290 -6.22 -9.34 -15.35
CA PHE A 290 -5.47 -10.45 -14.73
C PHE A 290 -3.95 -10.32 -14.92
N SER A 291 -3.48 -9.85 -16.08
CA SER A 291 -2.06 -9.59 -16.32
C SER A 291 -1.51 -8.54 -15.36
N ASN A 292 -2.19 -7.39 -15.24
CA ASN A 292 -1.78 -6.32 -14.34
C ASN A 292 -1.80 -6.79 -12.87
N LEU A 293 -2.79 -7.61 -12.51
CA LEU A 293 -2.88 -8.17 -11.17
C LEU A 293 -1.75 -9.17 -10.88
N ALA A 294 -1.39 -10.00 -11.85
CA ALA A 294 -0.26 -10.93 -11.74
C ALA A 294 1.09 -10.20 -11.66
N GLU A 295 1.27 -9.12 -12.42
CA GLU A 295 2.45 -8.25 -12.33
C GLU A 295 2.56 -7.60 -10.94
N LEU A 296 1.43 -7.13 -10.39
CA LEU A 296 1.39 -6.59 -9.03
C LEU A 296 1.74 -7.65 -7.98
N ASP A 297 1.18 -8.85 -8.07
CA ASP A 297 1.49 -9.97 -7.16
C ASP A 297 2.99 -10.32 -7.22
N MET A 298 3.55 -10.43 -8.43
CA MET A 298 4.98 -10.68 -8.64
C MET A 298 5.84 -9.57 -8.01
N PHE A 299 5.47 -8.30 -8.23
CA PHE A 299 6.19 -7.16 -7.67
C PHE A 299 6.19 -7.20 -6.14
N LEU A 300 5.03 -7.43 -5.52
CA LEU A 300 4.89 -7.52 -4.07
C LEU A 300 5.71 -8.68 -3.52
N ASP A 301 5.67 -9.84 -4.16
CA ASP A 301 6.40 -11.01 -3.69
C ASP A 301 7.93 -10.81 -3.76
N ILE A 302 8.44 -10.16 -4.81
CA ILE A 302 9.85 -9.78 -4.93
C ILE A 302 10.23 -8.77 -3.84
N LYS A 303 9.46 -7.69 -3.69
CA LYS A 303 9.80 -6.58 -2.78
C LYS A 303 9.65 -6.94 -1.31
N THR A 304 8.65 -7.74 -0.96
CA THR A 304 8.41 -8.21 0.41
C THR A 304 9.26 -9.43 0.78
N LYS A 305 10.07 -9.96 -0.17
CA LYS A 305 10.93 -11.15 0.00
C LYS A 305 10.16 -12.38 0.52
N LYS A 306 8.87 -12.49 0.22
CA LYS A 306 8.06 -13.66 0.60
C LYS A 306 8.38 -14.92 -0.22
N GLY A 307 9.22 -14.81 -1.25
CA GLY A 307 9.80 -15.97 -1.93
C GLY A 307 8.75 -16.89 -2.57
N ARG A 308 7.58 -16.37 -2.91
CA ARG A 308 6.52 -17.09 -3.62
C ARG A 308 6.54 -16.78 -5.11
N ALA A 309 7.73 -16.73 -5.73
CA ALA A 309 7.82 -16.36 -7.13
C ALA A 309 7.12 -17.43 -7.99
N LEU A 310 5.92 -17.08 -8.45
CA LEU A 310 5.22 -17.50 -9.68
C LEU A 310 4.92 -18.98 -9.96
N GLY A 311 5.31 -19.93 -9.11
CA GLY A 311 5.11 -21.36 -9.40
C GLY A 311 3.75 -21.98 -9.02
N LEU A 312 2.99 -21.40 -8.08
CA LEU A 312 2.02 -22.20 -7.29
C LEU A 312 0.56 -21.74 -7.26
N ARG A 313 0.19 -20.53 -7.69
CA ARG A 313 -1.23 -20.12 -7.64
C ARG A 313 -2.08 -20.60 -8.83
N PHE A 314 -1.46 -20.88 -9.98
CA PHE A 314 -2.18 -21.41 -11.17
C PHE A 314 -2.23 -22.95 -11.26
N ARG A 315 -1.67 -23.68 -10.27
CA ARG A 315 -1.71 -25.15 -10.26
C ARG A 315 -2.08 -25.69 -8.87
N ARG A 316 -3.33 -26.11 -8.76
CA ARG A 316 -3.82 -27.22 -7.92
C ARG A 316 -4.07 -26.94 -6.43
N GLY A 317 -5.35 -27.09 -6.07
CA GLY A 317 -5.70 -27.69 -4.78
C GLY A 317 -4.95 -29.01 -4.56
N LYS A 318 -4.63 -29.30 -3.28
CA LYS A 318 -3.76 -30.38 -2.79
C LYS A 318 -2.26 -30.08 -2.86
N THR A 319 -1.77 -29.23 -1.97
CA THR A 319 -0.86 -29.61 -0.86
C THR A 319 -0.45 -28.34 -0.13
N ARG A 320 -1.17 -28.01 0.93
CA ARG A 320 -0.78 -26.99 1.91
C ARG A 320 0.24 -27.65 2.85
N ILE A 321 1.46 -27.86 2.36
CA ILE A 321 2.56 -28.34 3.23
C ILE A 321 3.18 -27.10 3.87
N ASN A 322 3.03 -27.07 5.20
CA ASN A 322 3.66 -26.14 6.12
C ASN A 322 5.14 -26.00 5.81
N ASN A 323 5.51 -24.88 5.20
CA ASN A 323 6.81 -24.24 5.37
C ASN A 323 6.57 -22.73 5.22
N GLN A 324 5.79 -22.18 6.15
CA GLN A 324 5.88 -20.77 6.47
C GLN A 324 7.24 -20.57 7.13
N ILE A 325 8.26 -20.26 6.32
CA ILE A 325 9.40 -19.52 6.84
C ILE A 325 8.79 -18.19 7.31
N LYS A 326 8.52 -18.10 8.61
CA LYS A 326 8.21 -16.83 9.28
C LYS A 326 9.45 -15.96 9.18
N LEU A 327 9.60 -15.23 8.09
CA LEU A 327 10.30 -13.95 8.16
C LEU A 327 9.22 -12.90 8.39
N GLU A 328 8.85 -12.75 9.66
CA GLU A 328 8.39 -11.44 10.08
C GLU A 328 9.56 -10.49 9.86
N PRO A 329 9.40 -9.35 9.17
CA PRO A 329 10.39 -8.30 9.28
C PRO A 329 10.50 -8.02 10.78
N ASN A 330 11.70 -8.22 11.35
CA ASN A 330 11.96 -8.03 12.77
C ASN A 330 12.73 -6.71 12.98
N PRO A 331 12.05 -5.56 12.95
CA PRO A 331 12.62 -4.23 13.21
C PRO A 331 13.16 -4.06 14.64
N VAL A 332 13.06 -5.12 15.46
CA VAL A 332 13.77 -5.28 16.73
C VAL A 332 15.31 -5.24 16.55
N GLU A 333 15.83 -5.44 15.33
CA GLU A 333 17.29 -5.44 15.08
C GLU A 333 17.95 -4.07 14.92
N CYS A 334 17.19 -2.97 14.83
CA CYS A 334 17.80 -1.64 14.68
C CYS A 334 18.38 -1.08 15.98
N LEU A 335 18.09 -1.70 17.13
CA LEU A 335 18.71 -1.37 18.42
C LEU A 335 19.53 -2.56 18.91
N PRO A 336 20.81 -2.35 19.26
CA PRO A 336 21.65 -3.42 19.78
C PRO A 336 21.15 -3.90 21.15
N ILE A 337 21.38 -5.18 21.44
CA ILE A 337 21.03 -5.79 22.72
C ILE A 337 21.69 -5.01 23.86
N GLY A 338 20.90 -4.68 24.89
CA GLY A 338 21.36 -3.92 26.04
C GLY A 338 21.56 -2.41 25.79
N PHE A 339 21.01 -1.88 24.69
CA PHE A 339 20.90 -0.44 24.49
C PHE A 339 20.18 0.23 25.68
N PRO A 340 20.63 1.42 26.15
CA PRO A 340 21.77 2.20 25.64
C PRO A 340 23.12 1.79 26.26
N ASN A 341 23.11 1.02 27.35
CA ASN A 341 24.28 0.77 28.21
C ASN A 341 25.45 0.08 27.50
N THR A 342 25.17 -0.84 26.57
CA THR A 342 26.21 -1.56 25.83
C THR A 342 26.92 -0.69 24.80
N GLN A 343 26.31 0.42 24.39
CA GLN A 343 26.83 1.32 23.37
C GLN A 343 27.50 2.58 23.94
N MET A 344 27.32 2.87 25.23
CA MET A 344 27.99 3.99 25.88
C MET A 344 29.45 3.64 26.16
N SER A 345 30.37 4.56 25.81
CA SER A 345 31.78 4.45 26.20
C SER A 345 31.93 4.52 27.73
N THR A 346 33.04 3.99 28.24
CA THR A 346 33.36 4.05 29.68
C THR A 346 33.38 5.48 30.21
N ASP A 347 33.85 6.43 29.40
CA ASP A 347 33.93 7.84 29.79
C ASP A 347 32.55 8.50 29.79
N LEU A 348 31.67 8.14 28.86
CA LEU A 348 30.28 8.58 28.88
C LEU A 348 29.52 8.00 30.08
N LYS A 349 29.77 6.75 30.47
CA LYS A 349 29.14 6.16 31.67
C LYS A 349 29.47 6.94 32.95
N LYS A 350 30.72 7.40 33.09
CA LYS A 350 31.17 8.24 34.23
C LYS A 350 30.48 9.61 34.30
N CYS A 351 29.83 10.02 33.21
CA CYS A 351 29.08 11.27 33.14
C CYS A 351 27.68 11.20 33.77
N PHE A 352 27.21 10.04 34.19
CA PHE A 352 25.93 9.88 34.88
C PHE A 352 26.14 9.66 36.37
N TYR A 353 25.29 10.26 37.22
CA TYR A 353 25.48 10.19 38.68
C TYR A 353 25.28 8.78 39.27
N PHE A 354 24.55 7.89 38.58
CA PHE A 354 24.20 6.56 39.10
C PHE A 354 24.96 5.38 38.47
N LEU A 355 25.55 5.54 37.29
CA LEU A 355 26.25 4.45 36.58
C LEU A 355 27.65 4.13 37.13
N ASN A 356 28.16 4.93 38.08
CA ASN A 356 29.42 4.66 38.77
C ASN A 356 29.33 3.50 39.80
N ASN A 357 28.13 2.98 40.08
CA ASN A 357 27.89 1.96 41.11
C ASN A 357 27.47 0.58 40.58
N VAL A 358 27.45 0.36 39.26
CA VAL A 358 27.17 -0.95 38.67
C VAL A 358 28.47 -1.46 38.03
N VAL A 359 29.19 -2.29 38.79
CA VAL A 359 30.35 -3.09 38.35
C VAL A 359 29.84 -4.32 37.61
#